data_AF-A0A7J8Q601-F1
#
_entry.id   AF-A0A7J8Q601-F1
#
_cell.length_a   1.000
_cell.length_b   1.000
_cell.length_c   1.000
_cell.angle_alpha   90.00
_cell.angle_beta   90.00
_cell.angle_gamma   90.00
#
_symmetry.space_group_name_H-M   'P 1'
#
loop_
_entity.id
_entity.type
_entity.pdbx_description
1 polymer ?
#
loop_
_entity_poly.entity_id
_entity_poly.type
_entity_poly.pdbx_seq_one_letter_code
_entity_poly.pdbx_strand_id
1 'polypeptide(L)'
;MEPKYQEISSKNIAETTKDGIKVRVIAGEALGTKSPIYTRTPTMYLDFTLDPGTHLQQPIPKPWNAFIYILEGEGVFGQSKSSASAHHLLLLGHGDGLEAWNKSTKLLRFILVGGEPLDEPLVQFGPFVMNTQEEIDQTIEDFENYTNGFEKARHWRSESGLSLDF
;
A
#
# COMPACT_ATOMS: atom_id res chain seq x y z
N MET A 1 7.30 -17.70 -10.77
CA MET A 1 7.10 -18.17 -9.38
C MET A 1 5.63 -18.48 -9.17
N GLU A 2 5.28 -19.50 -8.39
CA GLU A 2 3.87 -19.83 -8.14
C GLU A 2 3.14 -18.75 -7.30
N PRO A 3 1.84 -18.49 -7.57
CA PRO A 3 1.04 -17.54 -6.80
C PRO A 3 0.92 -17.97 -5.34
N LYS A 4 0.90 -17.00 -4.41
CA LYS A 4 0.74 -17.25 -2.97
C LYS A 4 -0.19 -16.23 -2.34
N TYR A 5 -0.98 -16.68 -1.38
CA TYR A 5 -1.90 -15.85 -0.59
C TYR A 5 -1.42 -15.72 0.86
N GLN A 6 -1.61 -14.54 1.43
CA GLN A 6 -1.43 -14.26 2.87
C GLN A 6 -2.68 -13.50 3.33
N GLU A 7 -3.70 -14.24 3.76
CA GLU A 7 -4.97 -13.66 4.20
C GLU A 7 -4.91 -13.35 5.69
N ILE A 8 -5.18 -12.09 6.05
CA ILE A 8 -5.22 -11.63 7.44
C ILE A 8 -6.57 -10.95 7.68
N SER A 9 -7.36 -11.54 8.58
CA SER A 9 -8.61 -10.92 9.04
C SER A 9 -8.32 -9.68 9.89
N SER A 10 -9.27 -8.74 9.93
CA SER A 10 -9.14 -7.46 10.67
C SER A 10 -8.60 -7.61 12.11
N LYS A 11 -9.07 -8.63 12.84
CA LYS A 11 -8.66 -8.94 14.23
C LYS A 11 -7.22 -9.43 14.38
N ASN A 12 -6.60 -9.87 13.29
CA ASN A 12 -5.24 -10.39 13.26
C ASN A 12 -4.23 -9.38 12.69
N ILE A 13 -4.69 -8.19 12.25
CA ILE A 13 -3.80 -7.11 11.87
C ILE A 13 -3.16 -6.57 13.15
N ALA A 14 -1.83 -6.49 13.17
CA ALA A 14 -1.11 -5.94 14.30
C ALA A 14 -1.51 -4.48 14.48
N GLU A 15 -1.93 -4.11 15.70
CA GLU A 15 -2.46 -2.80 16.01
C GLU A 15 -1.88 -2.33 17.35
N THR A 16 -1.52 -1.05 17.42
CA THR A 16 -1.08 -0.42 18.67
C THR A 16 -1.54 1.03 18.73
N THR A 17 -1.67 1.55 19.95
CA THR A 17 -2.01 2.94 20.21
C THR A 17 -1.04 3.50 21.24
N LYS A 18 -0.46 4.65 20.95
CA LYS A 18 0.45 5.36 21.85
C LYS A 18 0.28 6.86 21.68
N ASP A 19 0.16 7.60 22.79
CA ASP A 19 0.12 9.08 22.79
C ASP A 19 -0.94 9.69 21.85
N GLY A 20 -2.13 9.08 21.77
CA GLY A 20 -3.23 9.52 20.90
C GLY A 20 -3.05 9.14 19.41
N ILE A 21 -2.04 8.34 19.09
CA ILE A 21 -1.76 7.85 17.74
C ILE A 21 -2.07 6.36 17.72
N LYS A 22 -3.06 5.98 16.93
CA LYS A 22 -3.39 4.60 16.63
C LYS A 22 -2.80 4.22 15.28
N VAL A 23 -2.21 3.02 15.18
CA VAL A 23 -1.73 2.48 13.90
C VAL A 23 -2.13 1.02 13.74
N ARG A 24 -2.63 0.70 12.56
CA ARG A 24 -2.78 -0.68 12.07
C ARG A 24 -1.65 -0.97 11.10
N VAL A 25 -0.80 -1.93 11.46
CA VAL A 25 0.42 -2.29 10.73
C VAL A 25 0.08 -3.41 9.77
N ILE A 26 -0.36 -3.05 8.55
CA ILE A 26 -0.70 -4.03 7.50
C ILE A 26 0.59 -4.69 7.01
N ALA A 27 1.64 -3.91 6.71
CA ALA A 27 2.98 -4.39 6.39
C ALA A 27 4.04 -3.45 6.98
N GLY A 28 5.23 -3.99 7.31
CA GLY A 28 6.32 -3.24 7.92
C GLY A 28 6.21 -3.14 9.45
N GLU A 29 6.62 -2.01 10.01
CA GLU A 29 6.69 -1.76 11.45
C GLU A 29 6.38 -0.30 11.77
N ALA A 30 5.61 -0.08 12.85
CA ALA A 30 5.35 1.24 13.40
C ALA A 30 5.17 1.15 14.92
N LEU A 31 5.66 2.16 15.66
CA LEU A 31 5.54 2.24 17.12
C LEU A 31 5.99 0.95 17.86
N GLY A 32 7.05 0.29 17.35
CA GLY A 32 7.58 -0.97 17.88
C GLY A 32 6.71 -2.20 17.64
N THR A 33 5.67 -2.08 16.81
CA THR A 33 4.75 -3.17 16.45
C THR A 33 4.98 -3.55 14.98
N LYS A 34 5.22 -4.84 14.73
CA LYS A 34 5.59 -5.37 13.40
C LYS A 34 4.48 -6.24 12.82
N SER A 35 4.21 -6.10 11.53
CA SER A 35 3.28 -6.98 10.80
C SER A 35 3.86 -8.38 10.63
N PRO A 36 3.03 -9.45 10.73
CA PRO A 36 3.44 -10.80 10.36
C PRO A 36 3.48 -11.02 8.83
N ILE A 37 2.98 -10.07 8.01
CA ILE A 37 2.97 -10.19 6.54
C ILE A 37 4.40 -10.17 6.01
N TYR A 38 4.73 -11.19 5.23
CA TYR A 38 5.96 -11.23 4.45
C TYR A 38 5.79 -10.43 3.15
N THR A 39 6.69 -9.50 2.90
CA THR A 39 6.77 -8.70 1.67
C THR A 39 8.02 -9.11 0.89
N ARG A 40 7.85 -9.45 -0.40
CA ARG A 40 8.98 -9.88 -1.27
C ARG A 40 9.83 -8.68 -1.66
N THR A 41 9.18 -7.67 -2.21
CA THR A 41 9.72 -6.31 -2.29
C THR A 41 9.48 -5.67 -0.93
N PRO A 42 10.51 -5.18 -0.23
CA PRO A 42 10.33 -4.53 1.06
C PRO A 42 9.34 -3.37 0.98
N THR A 43 8.28 -3.46 1.77
CA THR A 43 7.14 -2.53 1.75
C THR A 43 6.66 -2.26 3.17
N MET A 44 6.25 -1.02 3.44
CA MET A 44 5.41 -0.64 4.58
C MET A 44 4.03 -0.23 4.09
N TYR A 45 3.02 -0.60 4.86
CA TYR A 45 1.63 -0.19 4.66
C TYR A 45 1.02 0.00 6.04
N LEU A 46 0.78 1.25 6.40
CA LEU A 46 0.37 1.66 7.74
C LEU A 46 -0.92 2.48 7.65
N ASP A 47 -1.96 2.10 8.39
CA ASP A 47 -3.22 2.87 8.51
C ASP A 47 -3.21 3.57 9.87
N PHE A 48 -3.00 4.88 9.84
CA PHE A 48 -2.88 5.74 11.01
C PHE A 48 -4.18 6.45 11.31
N THR A 49 -4.51 6.59 12.60
CA THR A 49 -5.52 7.50 13.11
C THR A 49 -4.90 8.35 14.22
N LEU A 50 -4.96 9.66 14.06
CA LEU A 50 -4.37 10.65 14.96
C LEU A 50 -5.47 11.43 15.67
N ASP A 51 -5.43 11.45 17.00
CA ASP A 51 -6.28 12.29 17.83
C ASP A 51 -5.94 13.79 17.64
N PRO A 52 -6.87 14.72 17.94
CA PRO A 52 -6.59 16.15 17.94
C PRO A 52 -5.36 16.53 18.77
N GLY A 53 -4.50 17.38 18.20
CA GLY A 53 -3.28 17.88 18.86
C GLY A 53 -2.08 16.94 18.82
N THR A 54 -2.22 15.75 18.22
CA THR A 54 -1.12 14.77 18.14
C THR A 54 -0.10 15.11 17.05
N HIS A 55 1.10 14.56 17.25
CA HIS A 55 2.23 14.68 16.35
C HIS A 55 2.87 13.31 16.14
N LEU A 56 2.82 12.82 14.90
CA LEU A 56 3.45 11.58 14.48
C LEU A 56 4.82 11.83 13.85
N GLN A 57 5.77 11.00 14.26
CA GLN A 57 7.05 10.76 13.59
C GLN A 57 7.13 9.29 13.18
N GLN A 58 7.13 9.02 11.87
CA GLN A 58 7.25 7.66 11.35
C GLN A 58 8.52 7.55 10.49
N PRO A 59 9.53 6.78 10.90
CA PRO A 59 10.71 6.53 10.09
C PRO A 59 10.36 5.85 8.76
N ILE A 60 11.05 6.28 7.71
CA ILE A 60 10.99 5.68 6.38
C ILE A 60 12.44 5.48 5.92
N PRO A 61 12.84 4.27 5.47
CA PRO A 61 14.18 4.07 4.94
C PRO A 61 14.47 5.06 3.81
N LYS A 62 15.63 5.72 3.87
CA LYS A 62 16.05 6.74 2.89
C LYS A 62 15.95 6.34 1.42
N PRO A 63 16.23 5.08 1.00
CA PRO A 63 16.13 4.73 -0.41
C PRO A 63 14.68 4.48 -0.87
N TRP A 64 13.69 4.50 0.03
CA TRP A 64 12.32 4.13 -0.32
C TRP A 64 11.55 5.27 -0.97
N ASN A 65 10.71 4.91 -1.96
CA ASN A 65 9.62 5.77 -2.40
C ASN A 65 8.47 5.65 -1.40
N ALA A 66 7.79 6.76 -1.10
CA ALA A 66 6.64 6.76 -0.20
C ALA A 66 5.60 7.82 -0.55
N PHE A 67 4.35 7.53 -0.20
CA PHE A 67 3.24 8.45 -0.31
C PHE A 67 2.28 8.28 0.86
N ILE A 68 1.50 9.33 1.14
CA ILE A 68 0.34 9.24 2.01
C ILE A 68 -0.94 9.40 1.21
N TYR A 69 -2.01 8.77 1.66
CA TYR A 69 -3.36 9.03 1.18
C TYR A 69 -4.31 9.27 2.34
N ILE A 70 -4.93 10.45 2.36
CA ILE A 70 -5.76 10.89 3.48
C ILE A 70 -7.18 10.35 3.29
N LEU A 71 -7.65 9.56 4.24
CA LEU A 71 -8.97 8.94 4.22
C LEU A 71 -10.03 9.86 4.83
N GLU A 72 -9.69 10.50 5.94
CA GLU A 72 -10.62 11.33 6.72
C GLU A 72 -9.86 12.47 7.43
N GLY A 73 -10.51 13.63 7.55
CA GLY A 73 -9.98 14.78 8.29
C GLY A 73 -8.97 15.59 7.49
N GLU A 74 -8.15 16.35 8.22
CA GLU A 74 -7.10 17.21 7.67
C GLU A 74 -5.87 17.21 8.57
N GLY A 75 -4.71 17.43 7.97
CA GLY A 75 -3.43 17.38 8.65
C GLY A 75 -2.41 18.32 8.04
N VAL A 76 -1.35 18.55 8.79
CA VAL A 76 -0.14 19.23 8.31
C VAL A 76 0.95 18.18 8.19
N PHE A 77 1.66 18.16 7.06
CA PHE A 77 2.62 17.12 6.72
C PHE A 77 3.98 17.70 6.32
N GLY A 78 5.03 16.98 6.70
CA GLY A 78 6.42 17.28 6.33
C GLY A 78 6.99 18.56 6.96
N GLN A 79 8.29 18.78 6.77
CA GLN A 79 8.99 19.94 7.31
C GLN A 79 8.53 21.27 6.68
N SER A 80 8.02 21.23 5.44
CA SER A 80 7.41 22.38 4.76
C SER A 80 6.04 22.77 5.34
N LYS A 81 5.49 21.97 6.27
CA LYS A 81 4.18 22.17 6.90
C LYS A 81 3.05 22.32 5.87
N SER A 82 3.02 21.42 4.90
CA SER A 82 1.98 21.39 3.87
C SER A 82 0.65 20.92 4.48
N SER A 83 -0.38 21.74 4.41
CA SER A 83 -1.74 21.34 4.83
C SER A 83 -2.42 20.54 3.72
N ALA A 84 -3.06 19.43 4.08
CA ALA A 84 -3.85 18.61 3.17
C ALA A 84 -5.03 17.97 3.89
N SER A 85 -6.07 17.63 3.15
CA SER A 85 -7.32 17.05 3.67
C SER A 85 -7.67 15.75 2.98
N ALA A 86 -8.74 15.10 3.44
CA ALA A 86 -9.28 13.87 2.86
C ALA A 86 -9.28 13.88 1.32
N HIS A 87 -8.98 12.71 0.76
CA HIS A 87 -8.90 12.42 -0.67
C HIS A 87 -7.71 13.01 -1.42
N HIS A 88 -6.74 13.62 -0.71
CA HIS A 88 -5.44 13.96 -1.27
C HIS A 88 -4.45 12.80 -1.16
N LEU A 89 -3.67 12.61 -2.23
CA LEU A 89 -2.43 11.83 -2.22
C LEU A 89 -1.26 12.80 -2.16
N LEU A 90 -0.38 12.65 -1.18
CA LEU A 90 0.87 13.42 -1.13
C LEU A 90 2.06 12.49 -1.38
N LEU A 91 2.84 12.80 -2.41
CA LEU A 91 4.14 12.18 -2.64
C LEU A 91 5.14 12.74 -1.63
N LEU A 92 5.89 11.85 -0.97
CA LEU A 92 6.95 12.25 -0.07
C LEU A 92 8.25 12.40 -0.86
N GLY A 93 8.93 13.53 -0.65
CA GLY A 93 10.27 13.75 -1.18
C GLY A 93 11.33 12.99 -0.39
N HIS A 94 12.60 13.26 -0.70
CA HIS A 94 13.72 12.69 0.03
C HIS A 94 13.71 13.05 1.52
N GLY A 95 13.98 12.06 2.37
CA GLY A 95 14.01 12.20 3.82
C GLY A 95 14.22 10.85 4.49
N ASP A 96 14.20 10.82 5.82
CA ASP A 96 14.29 9.62 6.65
C ASP A 96 12.99 9.32 7.41
N GLY A 97 11.89 9.99 7.06
CA GLY A 97 10.60 9.76 7.68
C GLY A 97 9.49 10.71 7.26
N LEU A 98 8.32 10.43 7.80
CA LEU A 98 7.12 11.26 7.74
C LEU A 98 6.94 11.99 9.08
N GLU A 99 6.72 13.30 8.97
CA GLU A 99 6.24 14.16 10.02
C GLU A 99 4.77 14.51 9.74
N ALA A 100 3.86 14.30 10.70
CA ALA A 100 2.45 14.63 10.55
C ALA A 100 1.84 15.20 11.83
N TRP A 101 1.06 16.28 11.72
CA TRP A 101 0.36 16.91 12.84
C TRP A 101 -1.15 16.97 12.57
N ASN A 102 -1.94 16.55 13.55
CA ASN A 102 -3.37 16.83 13.55
C ASN A 102 -3.64 18.11 14.37
N LYS A 103 -3.76 19.24 13.69
CA LYS A 103 -4.08 20.54 14.32
C LYS A 103 -5.58 20.83 14.37
N SER A 104 -6.40 19.93 13.84
CA SER A 104 -7.85 20.09 13.81
C SER A 104 -8.46 19.63 15.15
N THR A 105 -9.77 19.82 15.31
CA THR A 105 -10.54 19.30 16.44
C THR A 105 -11.15 17.91 16.16
N LYS A 106 -10.94 17.36 14.96
CA LYS A 106 -11.46 16.06 14.52
C LYS A 106 -10.34 15.04 14.39
N LEU A 107 -10.68 13.77 14.25
CA LEU A 107 -9.70 12.72 13.92
C LEU A 107 -9.12 12.95 12.53
N LEU A 108 -7.84 12.64 12.39
CA LEU A 108 -7.14 12.55 11.11
C LEU A 108 -6.82 11.09 10.83
N ARG A 109 -7.30 10.55 9.70
CA ARG A 109 -7.00 9.19 9.27
C ARG A 109 -6.37 9.17 7.89
N PHE A 110 -5.23 8.48 7.76
CA PHE A 110 -4.53 8.34 6.49
C PHE A 110 -3.76 7.03 6.45
N ILE A 111 -3.47 6.56 5.23
CA ILE A 111 -2.50 5.49 5.02
C ILE A 111 -1.15 6.09 4.64
N LEU A 112 -0.07 5.47 5.10
CA LEU A 112 1.28 5.65 4.61
C LEU A 112 1.71 4.36 3.91
N VAL A 113 2.12 4.48 2.66
CA VAL A 113 2.66 3.38 1.87
C VAL A 113 4.04 3.77 1.40
N GLY A 114 5.00 2.86 1.57
CA GLY A 114 6.34 3.05 1.04
C GLY A 114 7.01 1.73 0.73
N GLY A 115 8.00 1.74 -0.14
CA GLY A 115 8.73 0.54 -0.52
C GLY A 115 10.04 0.82 -1.24
N GLU A 116 10.88 -0.20 -1.28
CA GLU A 116 12.14 -0.17 -2.00
C GLU A 116 11.89 -0.11 -3.52
N PRO A 117 12.48 0.87 -4.23
CA PRO A 117 12.47 0.89 -5.68
C PRO A 117 13.15 -0.38 -6.21
N LEU A 118 12.58 -0.99 -7.25
CA LEU A 118 13.20 -2.14 -7.90
C LEU A 118 14.36 -1.74 -8.83
N ASP A 119 14.36 -0.49 -9.30
CA ASP A 119 15.33 0.03 -10.27
C ASP A 119 15.45 -0.82 -11.55
N GLU A 120 14.33 -1.41 -11.96
CA GLU A 120 14.18 -2.23 -13.16
C GLU A 120 13.26 -1.54 -14.19
N PRO A 121 13.42 -1.82 -15.49
CA PRO A 121 12.47 -1.39 -16.50
C PRO A 121 11.05 -1.89 -16.20
N LEU A 122 10.05 -1.08 -16.55
CA LEU A 122 8.63 -1.39 -16.39
C LEU A 122 7.93 -1.25 -17.73
N VAL A 123 7.27 -2.33 -18.16
CA VAL A 123 6.34 -2.34 -19.30
C VAL A 123 5.01 -2.89 -18.80
N GLN A 124 3.93 -2.16 -19.06
CA GLN A 124 2.58 -2.53 -18.61
C GLN A 124 1.63 -2.63 -19.80
N PHE A 125 0.85 -3.70 -19.83
CA PHE A 125 -0.30 -3.86 -20.72
C PHE A 125 -1.49 -4.45 -19.95
N GLY A 126 -2.47 -3.61 -19.63
CA GLY A 126 -3.64 -3.99 -18.85
C GLY A 126 -3.24 -4.59 -17.48
N PRO A 127 -3.57 -5.86 -17.18
CA PRO A 127 -3.24 -6.52 -15.92
C PRO A 127 -1.80 -7.07 -15.87
N PHE A 128 -1.07 -7.07 -16.98
CA PHE A 128 0.27 -7.64 -17.07
C PHE A 128 1.32 -6.52 -16.91
N VAL A 129 2.29 -6.77 -16.03
CA VAL A 129 3.42 -5.88 -15.76
C VAL A 129 4.69 -6.73 -15.80
N MET A 130 5.56 -6.47 -16.77
CA MET A 130 6.82 -7.17 -17.00
C MET A 130 7.97 -6.15 -17.21
N ASN A 131 9.18 -6.62 -17.49
CA ASN A 131 10.35 -5.76 -17.66
C ASN A 131 10.60 -5.39 -19.14
N THR A 132 10.11 -6.18 -20.09
CA THR A 132 10.33 -5.98 -21.54
C THR A 132 9.04 -6.11 -22.35
N GLN A 133 9.03 -5.61 -23.59
CA GLN A 133 7.88 -5.76 -24.49
C GLN A 133 7.70 -7.21 -24.92
N GLU A 134 8.81 -7.94 -25.13
CA GLU A 134 8.81 -9.35 -25.50
C GLU A 134 8.16 -10.22 -24.43
N GLU A 135 8.40 -9.93 -23.14
CA GLU A 135 7.74 -10.62 -22.03
C GLU A 135 6.23 -10.33 -21.97
N ILE A 136 5.81 -9.12 -22.31
CA ILE A 136 4.38 -8.79 -22.41
C ILE A 136 3.73 -9.58 -23.55
N ASP A 137 4.35 -9.58 -24.73
CA ASP A 137 3.83 -10.31 -25.90
C ASP A 137 3.71 -11.80 -25.59
N GLN A 138 4.72 -12.39 -24.92
CA GLN A 138 4.67 -13.78 -24.48
C GLN A 138 3.57 -14.05 -23.43
N THR A 139 3.39 -13.13 -22.46
CA THR A 139 2.37 -13.28 -21.41
C THR A 139 0.96 -13.24 -21.98
N ILE A 140 0.73 -12.41 -23.01
CA ILE A 140 -0.54 -12.36 -23.73
C ILE A 140 -0.78 -13.70 -24.45
N GLU A 141 0.21 -14.21 -25.18
CA GLU A 141 0.12 -15.52 -25.85
C GLU A 141 -0.17 -16.65 -24.85
N ASP A 142 0.49 -16.63 -23.69
CA ASP A 142 0.28 -17.62 -22.63
C ASP A 142 -1.13 -17.55 -22.03
N PHE A 143 -1.67 -16.35 -21.84
CA PHE A 143 -3.03 -16.17 -21.36
C PHE A 143 -4.07 -16.63 -22.38
N GLU A 144 -3.90 -16.29 -23.65
CA GLU A 144 -4.82 -16.66 -24.73
C GLU A 144 -4.81 -18.17 -25.02
N ASN A 145 -3.64 -18.82 -24.92
CA ASN A 145 -3.47 -20.25 -25.16
C ASN A 145 -3.58 -21.11 -23.89
N TYR A 146 -3.75 -20.49 -22.72
CA TYR A 146 -3.87 -21.18 -21.43
C TYR A 146 -2.63 -22.01 -21.08
N THR A 147 -1.45 -21.43 -21.22
CA THR A 147 -0.15 -22.08 -20.97
C THR A 147 0.65 -21.33 -19.89
N ASN A 148 1.74 -21.94 -19.44
CA ASN A 148 2.76 -21.35 -18.56
C ASN A 148 2.19 -20.66 -17.30
N GLY A 149 1.20 -21.30 -16.66
CA GLY A 149 0.54 -20.81 -15.45
C GLY A 149 -0.92 -20.39 -15.62
N PHE A 150 -1.41 -20.28 -16.86
CA PHE A 150 -2.81 -19.95 -17.16
C PHE A 150 -3.68 -21.17 -17.53
N GLU A 151 -3.19 -22.41 -17.35
CA GLU A 151 -3.88 -23.64 -17.77
C GLU A 151 -5.29 -23.76 -17.18
N LYS A 152 -5.49 -23.25 -15.97
CA LYS A 152 -6.78 -23.28 -15.27
C LYS A 152 -7.79 -22.28 -15.84
N ALA A 153 -7.38 -21.25 -16.58
CA ALA A 153 -8.28 -20.23 -17.10
C ALA A 153 -9.19 -20.75 -18.23
N ARG A 154 -8.79 -21.82 -18.94
CA ARG A 154 -9.51 -22.36 -20.12
C ARG A 154 -11.00 -22.63 -19.91
N HIS A 155 -11.37 -23.05 -18.71
CA HIS A 155 -12.74 -23.43 -18.36
C HIS A 155 -13.23 -22.75 -17.08
N TRP A 156 -12.45 -21.82 -16.53
CA TRP A 156 -12.79 -21.18 -15.27
C TRP A 156 -13.79 -20.04 -15.49
N ARG A 157 -14.81 -20.02 -14.63
CA ARG A 157 -15.75 -18.89 -14.47
C ARG A 157 -16.07 -18.76 -12.99
N SER A 158 -16.13 -17.53 -12.49
CA SER A 158 -16.55 -17.29 -11.11
C SER A 158 -18.07 -17.33 -10.99
N GLU A 159 -18.59 -17.90 -9.90
CA GLU A 159 -20.03 -17.89 -9.61
C GLU A 159 -20.56 -16.46 -9.40
N SER A 160 -19.74 -15.58 -8.82
CA SER A 160 -20.05 -14.15 -8.62
C SER A 160 -20.15 -13.34 -9.91
N GLY A 161 -19.52 -13.79 -11.00
CA GLY A 161 -19.63 -13.14 -12.30
C GLY A 161 -20.95 -13.43 -13.01
N LEU A 162 -21.62 -14.54 -12.68
CA LEU A 162 -22.90 -14.94 -13.28
C LEU A 162 -24.09 -14.11 -12.76
N SER A 163 -23.96 -13.47 -11.59
CA SER A 163 -25.04 -12.65 -11.00
C SER A 163 -25.09 -11.21 -11.48
N LEU A 164 -24.17 -10.79 -12.36
CA LEU A 164 -24.14 -9.43 -12.95
C LEU A 164 -24.74 -9.37 -14.36
N ASP A 165 -25.14 -10.51 -14.92
CA ASP A 165 -25.91 -10.60 -16.16
C ASP A 165 -27.42 -10.63 -15.82
N PHE A 166 -28.00 -9.48 -15.48
CA PHE A 166 -29.45 -9.25 -15.45
C PHE A 166 -29.81 -8.00 -16.25
#